data_AF-A0A382FMD0-F1
#
_entry.id   AF-A0A382FMD0-F1
#
_cell.length_a   1.000
_cell.length_b   1.000
_cell.length_c   1.000
_cell.angle_alpha   90.00
_cell.angle_beta   90.00
_cell.angle_gamma   90.00
#
_symmetry.space_group_name_H-M   'P 1'
#
loop_
_entity.id
_entity.type
_entity.pdbx_description
1 polymer ?
#
loop_
_entity_poly.entity_id
_entity_poly.type
_entity_poly.pdbx_seq_one_letter_code
_entity_poly.pdbx_strand_id
1 'polypeptide(L)'
;VPPKKLNFRMSIPPDYMSSWAFFNSRSKIEGMTPAELLRDLIDEYLEEYEEERAQAEEELDDLAPLRDKVPKKVMVKKAAKKKRKSFLARRATITKKKEEPESDDITIQETPKFRFLELVRSLDEGEGIDPDILATTASEKGIVNPRLQMNKMIRRGILYIHEGKIQVT
;
A
#
# COMPACT_ATOMS: atom_id res chain seq x y z
N VAL A 1 16.36 -27.93 15.18
CA VAL A 1 16.13 -27.63 16.62
C VAL A 1 15.81 -26.15 16.72
N PRO A 2 14.61 -25.76 17.19
CA PRO A 2 14.29 -24.35 17.37
C PRO A 2 15.20 -23.74 18.47
N PRO A 3 15.61 -22.47 18.35
CA PRO A 3 16.56 -21.87 19.28
C PRO A 3 16.01 -21.84 20.71
N LYS A 4 16.82 -22.28 21.68
CA LYS A 4 16.47 -22.48 23.11
C LYS A 4 16.09 -21.22 23.89
N LYS A 5 16.25 -20.03 23.31
CA LYS A 5 15.83 -18.75 23.90
C LYS A 5 15.38 -17.82 22.79
N LEU A 6 14.13 -17.97 22.35
CA LEU A 6 13.44 -16.88 21.65
C LEU A 6 13.17 -15.80 22.71
N ASN A 7 14.08 -14.82 22.79
CA ASN A 7 13.80 -13.59 23.51
C ASN A 7 12.77 -12.81 22.69
N PHE A 8 11.50 -13.22 22.75
CA PHE A 8 10.38 -12.37 22.37
C PHE A 8 10.27 -11.25 23.40
N ARG A 9 11.26 -10.35 23.43
CA ARG A 9 10.97 -9.00 23.89
C ARG A 9 10.00 -8.46 22.86
N MET A 10 8.73 -8.31 23.23
CA MET A 10 7.83 -7.47 22.44
C MET A 10 8.56 -6.15 22.26
N SER A 11 9.00 -5.89 21.04
CA SER A 11 9.78 -4.71 20.70
C SER A 11 8.80 -3.55 20.65
N ILE A 12 8.41 -3.08 21.83
CA ILE A 12 7.60 -1.87 21.95
C ILE A 12 8.48 -0.72 21.46
N PRO A 13 8.04 0.04 20.45
CA PRO A 13 8.82 1.16 19.96
C PRO A 13 9.08 2.15 21.10
N PRO A 14 10.24 2.84 21.11
CA PRO A 14 10.61 3.73 22.20
C PRO A 14 9.56 4.82 22.47
N ASP A 15 8.87 5.26 21.43
CA ASP A 15 7.81 6.28 21.50
C ASP A 15 6.58 5.83 22.31
N TYR A 16 6.36 4.51 22.41
CA TYR A 16 5.23 3.92 23.13
C TYR A 16 5.61 3.32 24.49
N MET A 17 6.89 3.40 24.89
CA MET A 17 7.35 2.87 26.18
C MET A 17 6.68 3.56 27.38
N SER A 18 6.43 4.86 27.29
CA SER A 18 5.72 5.62 28.32
C SER A 18 4.27 5.15 28.46
N SER A 19 3.57 5.00 27.33
CA SER A 19 2.19 4.49 27.29
C SER A 19 2.10 3.06 27.80
N TRP A 20 3.08 2.20 27.46
CA TRP A 20 3.15 0.84 27.98
C TRP A 20 3.41 0.79 29.49
N ALA A 21 4.27 1.69 30.00
CA ALA A 21 4.51 1.81 31.44
C ALA A 21 3.24 2.24 32.18
N PHE A 22 2.49 3.20 31.63
CA PHE A 22 1.20 3.62 32.16
C PHE A 22 0.17 2.48 32.13
N PHE A 23 0.05 1.76 31.01
CA PHE A 23 -0.85 0.60 30.87
C PHE A 23 -0.53 -0.51 31.89
N ASN A 24 0.75 -0.81 32.10
CA ASN A 24 1.18 -1.76 33.15
C ASN A 24 0.90 -1.28 34.57
N SER A 25 0.92 0.04 34.81
CA SER A 25 0.55 0.58 36.11
C SER A 25 -0.96 0.46 36.35
N ARG A 26 -1.76 0.61 35.29
CA ARG A 26 -3.21 0.53 35.32
C ARG A 26 -3.71 -0.90 35.56
N SER A 27 -3.14 -1.88 34.87
CA SER A 27 -3.48 -3.30 35.09
C SER A 27 -3.23 -3.75 36.53
N LYS A 28 -2.16 -3.25 37.16
CA LYS A 28 -1.89 -3.50 38.59
C LYS A 28 -2.93 -2.89 39.53
N ILE A 29 -3.51 -1.74 39.19
CA ILE A 29 -4.57 -1.10 39.97
C ILE A 29 -5.87 -1.91 39.86
N GLU A 30 -6.16 -2.43 38.67
CA GLU A 30 -7.34 -3.26 38.40
C GLU A 30 -7.16 -4.71 38.86
N GLY A 31 -5.98 -5.07 39.35
CA GLY A 31 -5.69 -6.41 39.89
C GLY A 31 -5.57 -7.50 38.83
N MET A 32 -5.49 -7.12 37.55
CA MET A 32 -5.40 -8.04 36.42
C MET A 32 -4.00 -8.05 35.82
N THR A 33 -3.70 -9.09 35.04
CA THR A 33 -2.49 -9.07 34.22
C THR A 33 -2.67 -8.09 33.05
N PRO A 34 -1.59 -7.44 32.56
CA PRO A 34 -1.68 -6.57 31.39
C PRO A 34 -2.26 -7.27 30.15
N ALA A 35 -2.07 -8.59 30.05
CA ALA A 35 -2.61 -9.38 28.95
C ALA A 35 -4.12 -9.60 29.05
N GLU A 36 -4.67 -9.73 30.26
CA GLU A 36 -6.12 -9.85 30.48
C GLU A 36 -6.80 -8.51 30.19
N LEU A 37 -6.27 -7.40 30.72
CA LEU A 37 -6.81 -6.07 30.45
C LEU A 37 -6.81 -5.74 28.94
N LEU A 38 -5.77 -6.19 28.23
CA LEU A 38 -5.68 -6.00 26.77
C LEU A 38 -6.70 -6.89 26.03
N ARG A 39 -7.00 -8.10 26.53
CA ARG A 39 -8.06 -8.93 25.97
C ARG A 39 -9.42 -8.27 26.14
N ASP A 40 -9.75 -7.84 27.35
CA ASP A 40 -11.04 -7.21 27.63
C ASP A 40 -11.25 -5.97 26.75
N LEU A 41 -10.21 -5.16 26.55
CA LEU A 41 -10.25 -3.99 25.67
C LEU A 41 -10.38 -4.35 24.18
N ILE A 42 -9.75 -5.44 23.73
CA ILE A 42 -9.92 -5.95 22.36
C ILE A 42 -11.31 -6.51 22.17
N ASP A 43 -11.83 -7.26 23.14
CA ASP A 43 -13.14 -7.89 23.06
C ASP A 43 -14.24 -6.81 23.04
N GLU A 44 -14.16 -5.78 23.89
CA GLU A 44 -15.06 -4.62 23.86
C GLU A 44 -15.01 -3.88 22.52
N TYR A 45 -13.80 -3.64 21.98
CA TYR A 45 -13.64 -3.05 20.66
C TYR A 45 -14.25 -3.94 19.56
N LEU A 46 -14.00 -5.25 19.58
CA LEU A 46 -14.52 -6.15 18.56
C LEU A 46 -16.04 -6.33 18.65
N GLU A 47 -16.62 -6.28 19.85
CA GLU A 47 -18.08 -6.26 20.06
C GLU A 47 -18.72 -5.00 19.45
N GLU A 48 -18.08 -3.84 19.57
CA GLU A 48 -18.56 -2.60 18.94
C GLU A 48 -18.48 -2.66 17.40
N TYR A 49 -17.53 -3.44 16.86
CA TYR A 49 -17.24 -3.55 15.43
C TYR A 49 -17.68 -4.89 14.81
N GLU A 50 -18.60 -5.63 15.41
CA GLU A 50 -19.05 -6.95 14.90
C GLU A 50 -19.61 -6.88 13.46
N GLU A 51 -20.31 -5.81 13.12
CA GLU A 51 -20.87 -5.60 11.77
C GLU A 51 -19.77 -5.34 10.73
N GLU A 52 -18.74 -4.57 11.09
CA GLU A 52 -17.56 -4.34 10.26
C GLU A 52 -16.67 -5.58 10.17
N ARG A 53 -16.63 -6.40 11.23
CA ARG A 53 -15.93 -7.69 11.25
C ARG A 53 -16.58 -8.67 10.30
N ALA A 54 -17.91 -8.78 10.29
CA ALA A 54 -18.63 -9.64 9.34
C ALA A 54 -18.33 -9.22 7.88
N GLN A 55 -18.31 -7.92 7.60
CA GLN A 55 -17.94 -7.38 6.28
C GLN A 55 -16.47 -7.67 5.94
N ALA A 56 -15.54 -7.50 6.89
CA ALA A 56 -14.12 -7.78 6.68
C ALA A 56 -13.83 -9.28 6.52
N GLU A 57 -14.57 -10.16 7.20
CA GLU A 57 -14.48 -11.62 7.02
C GLU A 57 -14.98 -12.04 5.63
N GLU A 58 -16.08 -11.45 5.13
CA GLU A 58 -16.57 -11.64 3.77
C GLU A 58 -15.54 -11.17 2.71
N GLU A 59 -14.97 -9.97 2.88
CA GLU A 59 -13.92 -9.45 1.98
C GLU A 59 -12.64 -10.31 2.00
N LEU A 60 -12.29 -10.86 3.15
CA LEU A 60 -11.08 -11.67 3.31
C LEU A 60 -11.27 -13.09 2.73
N ASP A 61 -12.48 -13.64 2.75
CA ASP A 61 -12.82 -14.91 2.11
C ASP A 61 -12.87 -14.77 0.57
N ASP A 62 -13.33 -13.63 0.05
CA ASP A 62 -13.23 -13.28 -1.38
C ASP A 62 -11.77 -13.16 -1.87
N LEU A 63 -10.83 -12.81 -0.97
CA LEU A 63 -9.39 -12.74 -1.22
C LEU A 63 -8.65 -14.08 -0.99
N ALA A 64 -9.28 -15.07 -0.34
CA ALA A 64 -8.72 -16.40 -0.08
C ALA A 64 -8.18 -17.14 -1.33
N PRO A 65 -8.82 -17.11 -2.52
CA PRO A 65 -8.29 -17.78 -3.72
C PRO A 65 -6.96 -17.20 -4.23
N LEU A 66 -6.50 -16.06 -3.72
CA LEU A 66 -5.18 -15.50 -3.99
C LEU A 66 -4.12 -15.93 -2.96
N ARG A 67 -4.53 -16.18 -1.72
CA ARG A 67 -3.65 -16.52 -0.58
C ARG A 67 -3.26 -18.00 -0.55
N ASP A 68 -4.17 -18.89 -0.97
CA ASP A 68 -3.93 -20.35 -0.96
C ASP A 68 -3.17 -20.89 -2.18
N LYS A 69 -2.80 -20.01 -3.13
CA LYS A 69 -1.89 -20.38 -4.22
C LYS A 69 -0.47 -20.41 -3.68
N VAL A 70 -0.14 -21.47 -2.94
CA VAL A 70 1.26 -21.83 -2.65
C VAL A 70 2.02 -21.82 -3.97
N PRO A 71 3.03 -20.96 -4.16
CA PRO A 71 3.71 -20.85 -5.44
C PRO A 71 4.32 -22.21 -5.78
N LYS A 72 3.78 -22.87 -6.80
CA LYS A 72 4.32 -24.14 -7.31
C LYS A 72 5.80 -23.89 -7.62
N LYS A 73 6.69 -24.64 -6.97
CA LYS A 73 8.13 -24.65 -7.31
C LYS A 73 8.29 -25.09 -8.75
N VAL A 74 8.39 -24.12 -9.67
CA VAL A 74 8.76 -24.38 -11.05
C VAL A 74 10.26 -24.67 -11.04
N MET A 75 10.62 -25.95 -11.11
CA MET A 75 11.99 -26.35 -11.39
C MET A 75 12.31 -25.95 -12.83
N VAL A 76 12.83 -24.74 -13.01
CA VAL A 76 13.36 -24.30 -14.30
C VAL A 76 14.59 -25.16 -14.60
N LYS A 77 14.40 -26.20 -15.41
CA LYS A 77 15.53 -26.98 -15.96
C LYS A 77 16.39 -26.00 -16.75
N LYS A 78 17.65 -25.82 -16.33
CA LYS A 78 18.61 -24.98 -17.06
C LYS A 78 18.64 -25.46 -18.52
N ALA A 79 18.33 -24.56 -19.45
CA ALA A 79 18.36 -24.89 -20.87
C ALA A 79 19.75 -25.41 -21.25
N ALA A 80 19.80 -26.56 -21.92
CA ALA A 80 21.05 -27.13 -22.39
C ALA A 80 21.78 -26.11 -23.26
N LYS A 81 23.03 -25.79 -22.92
CA LYS A 81 23.86 -24.85 -23.69
C LYS A 81 23.85 -25.28 -25.15
N LYS A 82 23.38 -24.42 -26.07
CA LYS A 82 23.42 -24.69 -27.51
C LYS A 82 24.87 -25.00 -27.91
N LYS A 83 25.10 -26.19 -28.48
CA LYS A 83 26.40 -26.54 -29.08
C LYS A 83 26.78 -25.44 -30.05
N ARG A 84 27.98 -24.87 -29.89
CA ARG A 84 28.51 -23.82 -30.78
C ARG A 84 28.52 -24.40 -32.19
N LYS A 85 27.71 -23.83 -33.08
CA LYS A 85 27.73 -24.21 -34.49
C LYS A 85 29.04 -23.70 -35.06
N SER A 86 29.89 -24.62 -35.49
CA SER A 86 30.98 -24.30 -36.41
C SER A 86 30.38 -23.54 -37.59
N PHE A 87 31.13 -22.55 -38.05
CA PHE A 87 30.76 -21.62 -39.11
C PHE A 87 30.30 -22.38 -40.37
N LEU A 88 29.00 -22.56 -40.50
CA LEU A 88 28.36 -22.84 -41.78
C LEU A 88 27.27 -21.80 -41.95
N ALA A 89 27.53 -20.87 -42.86
CA ALA A 89 26.71 -19.70 -43.14
C ALA A 89 25.26 -20.11 -43.41
N ARG A 90 24.37 -19.84 -42.45
CA ARG A 90 22.92 -19.94 -42.66
C ARG A 90 22.40 -18.54 -42.98
N ARG A 91 21.86 -18.41 -44.19
CA ARG A 91 21.15 -17.22 -44.69
C ARG A 91 20.06 -16.82 -43.69
N ALA A 92 20.02 -15.54 -43.33
CA ALA A 92 19.03 -14.97 -42.44
C ALA A 92 17.71 -14.76 -43.19
N THR A 93 16.64 -15.43 -42.76
CA THR A 93 15.27 -15.06 -43.11
C THR A 93 14.80 -13.97 -42.14
N ILE A 94 14.62 -12.77 -42.66
CA ILE A 94 14.11 -11.61 -41.91
C ILE A 94 12.60 -11.81 -41.72
N THR A 95 12.18 -12.23 -40.53
CA THR A 95 10.77 -12.18 -40.13
C THR A 95 10.45 -10.77 -39.64
N LYS A 96 9.55 -10.06 -40.32
CA LYS A 96 9.03 -8.76 -39.89
C LYS A 96 8.41 -8.89 -38.50
N LYS A 97 8.73 -7.93 -37.61
CA LYS A 97 8.12 -7.84 -36.28
C LYS A 97 6.65 -7.48 -36.43
N LYS A 98 5.81 -8.16 -35.66
CA LYS A 98 4.40 -7.85 -35.46
C LYS A 98 4.31 -6.45 -34.83
N GLU A 99 3.57 -5.55 -35.44
CA GLU A 99 3.29 -4.22 -34.92
C GLU A 99 2.66 -4.35 -33.53
N GLU A 100 3.34 -3.79 -32.54
CA GLU A 100 2.76 -3.46 -31.25
C GLU A 100 1.80 -2.28 -31.50
N PRO A 101 0.60 -2.26 -30.89
CA PRO A 101 -0.31 -1.14 -31.05
C PRO A 101 0.39 0.13 -30.59
N GLU A 102 0.25 1.17 -31.40
CA GLU A 102 0.76 2.52 -31.17
C GLU A 102 0.61 2.86 -29.69
N SER A 103 1.74 3.00 -29.00
CA SER A 103 1.75 3.67 -27.72
C SER A 103 1.30 5.08 -28.04
N ASP A 104 0.05 5.40 -27.74
CA ASP A 104 -0.42 6.78 -27.67
C ASP A 104 0.70 7.56 -26.98
N ASP A 105 1.19 8.61 -27.63
CA ASP A 105 2.24 9.47 -27.12
C ASP A 105 1.68 10.20 -25.88
N ILE A 106 1.58 9.49 -24.75
CA ILE A 106 1.17 10.04 -23.46
C ILE A 106 2.24 11.05 -23.11
N THR A 107 1.96 12.30 -23.46
CA THR A 107 2.82 13.42 -23.17
C THR A 107 2.94 13.47 -21.64
N ILE A 108 4.11 13.80 -21.11
CA ILE A 108 4.40 13.76 -19.65
C ILE A 108 3.30 14.47 -18.82
N GLN A 109 2.68 15.50 -19.41
CA GLN A 109 1.58 16.30 -18.85
C GLN A 109 0.28 15.52 -18.62
N GLU A 110 0.01 14.45 -19.36
CA GLU A 110 -1.24 13.68 -19.24
C GLU A 110 -1.24 12.66 -18.11
N THR A 111 -0.10 12.48 -17.44
CA THR A 111 -0.07 11.54 -16.32
C THR A 111 -0.94 12.04 -15.15
N PRO A 112 -1.55 11.11 -14.38
CA PRO A 112 -2.45 11.47 -13.27
C PRO A 112 -1.83 12.42 -12.25
N LYS A 113 -0.51 12.41 -12.09
CA LYS A 113 0.22 13.32 -11.19
C LYS A 113 0.16 14.77 -11.67
N PHE A 114 0.41 15.03 -12.95
CA PHE A 114 0.44 16.40 -13.46
C PHE A 114 -0.97 16.98 -13.56
N ARG A 115 -1.95 16.19 -14.02
CA ARG A 115 -3.36 16.58 -13.98
C ARG A 115 -3.84 16.93 -12.58
N PHE A 116 -3.44 16.15 -11.57
CA PHE A 116 -3.78 16.43 -10.16
C PHE A 116 -3.11 17.71 -9.65
N LEU A 117 -1.82 17.93 -9.97
CA LEU A 117 -1.10 19.15 -9.59
C LEU A 117 -1.67 20.41 -10.24
N GLU A 118 -2.05 20.32 -11.51
CA GLU A 118 -2.71 21.42 -12.22
C GLU A 118 -4.06 21.75 -11.59
N LEU A 119 -4.81 20.73 -11.17
CA LEU A 119 -6.03 20.87 -10.38
C LEU A 119 -5.81 21.63 -9.08
N VAL A 120 -4.82 21.19 -8.29
CA VAL A 120 -4.47 21.84 -7.02
C VAL A 120 -4.11 23.30 -7.27
N ARG A 121 -3.24 23.60 -8.26
CA ARG A 121 -2.87 24.98 -8.60
C ARG A 121 -4.03 25.84 -9.06
N SER A 122 -5.03 25.26 -9.72
CA SER A 122 -6.22 26.00 -10.17
C SER A 122 -7.20 26.32 -9.04
N LEU A 123 -7.16 25.53 -7.95
CA LEU A 123 -8.05 25.66 -6.79
C LEU A 123 -7.37 26.37 -5.61
N ASP A 124 -6.04 26.47 -5.61
CA ASP A 124 -5.29 27.08 -4.53
C ASP A 124 -5.28 28.61 -4.69
N GLU A 125 -6.16 29.27 -3.94
CA GLU A 125 -6.20 30.74 -3.82
C GLU A 125 -5.22 31.28 -2.75
N GLY A 126 -4.39 30.41 -2.16
CA GLY A 126 -3.38 30.75 -1.16
C GLY A 126 -3.80 30.45 0.29
N GLU A 127 -5.06 30.10 0.54
CA GLU A 127 -5.54 29.68 1.86
C GLU A 127 -5.45 28.16 2.09
N GLY A 128 -5.10 27.39 1.06
CA GLY A 128 -5.15 25.94 1.05
C GLY A 128 -6.55 25.39 0.72
N ILE A 129 -6.59 24.12 0.29
CA ILE A 129 -7.79 23.49 -0.27
C ILE A 129 -8.29 22.38 0.66
N ASP A 130 -9.60 22.26 0.84
CA ASP A 130 -10.18 21.14 1.60
C ASP A 130 -9.94 19.80 0.88
N PRO A 131 -9.49 18.76 1.62
CA PRO A 131 -9.11 17.48 1.02
C PRO A 131 -10.28 16.78 0.32
N ASP A 132 -11.49 16.92 0.85
CA ASP A 132 -12.68 16.30 0.28
C ASP A 132 -13.15 17.01 -1.00
N ILE A 133 -13.08 18.35 -1.04
CA ILE A 133 -13.39 19.13 -2.24
C ILE A 133 -12.37 18.83 -3.35
N LEU A 134 -11.10 18.70 -2.98
CA LEU A 134 -10.05 18.30 -3.92
C LEU A 134 -10.30 16.89 -4.47
N ALA A 135 -10.74 15.95 -3.61
CA ALA A 135 -11.00 14.58 -4.03
C ALA A 135 -12.22 14.47 -4.97
N THR A 136 -13.30 15.19 -4.71
CA THR A 136 -14.50 15.19 -5.56
C THR A 136 -14.21 15.81 -6.92
N THR A 137 -13.61 17.00 -6.96
CA THR A 137 -13.22 17.68 -8.22
C THR A 137 -12.21 16.87 -9.04
N ALA A 138 -11.28 16.17 -8.37
CA ALA A 138 -10.33 15.27 -9.05
C ALA A 138 -11.03 14.03 -9.65
N SER A 139 -12.05 13.50 -8.97
CA SER A 139 -12.88 12.42 -9.51
C SER A 139 -13.66 12.86 -10.75
N GLU A 140 -14.22 14.07 -10.73
CA GLU A 140 -14.94 14.66 -11.87
C GLU A 140 -14.03 14.88 -13.08
N LYS A 141 -12.76 15.27 -12.86
CA LYS A 141 -11.76 15.39 -13.94
C LYS A 141 -11.18 14.05 -14.42
N GLY A 142 -11.74 12.92 -13.98
CA GLY A 142 -11.37 11.58 -14.45
C GLY A 142 -10.04 11.06 -13.91
N ILE A 143 -9.58 11.57 -12.77
CA ILE A 143 -8.37 11.04 -12.11
C ILE A 143 -8.74 9.75 -11.38
N VAL A 144 -8.10 8.65 -11.76
CA VAL A 144 -8.31 7.35 -11.12
C VAL A 144 -7.84 7.39 -9.66
N ASN A 145 -8.74 7.12 -8.72
CA ASN A 145 -8.50 7.05 -7.28
C ASN A 145 -7.83 8.32 -6.69
N PRO A 146 -8.55 9.45 -6.63
CA PRO A 146 -7.97 10.75 -6.25
C PRO A 146 -7.41 10.77 -4.82
N ARG A 147 -8.09 10.13 -3.85
CA ARG A 147 -7.59 10.02 -2.46
C ARG A 147 -6.24 9.30 -2.36
N LEU A 148 -6.06 8.22 -3.13
CA LEU A 148 -4.80 7.47 -3.14
C LEU A 148 -3.67 8.32 -3.75
N GLN A 149 -3.95 9.03 -4.82
CA GLN A 149 -2.99 9.89 -5.50
C GLN A 149 -2.57 11.07 -4.60
N MET A 150 -3.54 11.69 -3.92
CA MET A 150 -3.32 12.72 -2.91
C MET A 150 -2.39 12.23 -1.79
N ASN A 151 -2.72 11.11 -1.14
CA ASN A 151 -1.89 10.50 -0.10
C ASN A 151 -0.47 10.17 -0.59
N LYS A 152 -0.35 9.73 -1.84
CA LYS A 152 0.96 9.45 -2.46
C LYS A 152 1.78 10.71 -2.67
N MET A 153 1.15 11.84 -2.98
CA MET A 153 1.82 13.13 -3.13
C MET A 153 2.21 13.73 -1.78
N ILE A 154 1.38 13.57 -0.76
CA ILE A 154 1.69 13.96 0.63
C ILE A 154 2.90 13.19 1.15
N ARG A 155 2.93 11.85 1.00
CA ARG A 155 4.09 11.02 1.39
C ARG A 155 5.39 11.40 0.67
N ARG A 156 5.29 12.01 -0.52
CA ARG A 156 6.44 12.46 -1.31
C ARG A 156 6.86 13.90 -0.99
N GLY A 157 6.17 14.58 -0.08
CA GLY A 157 6.43 15.97 0.27
C GLY A 157 6.13 16.97 -0.85
N ILE A 158 5.24 16.60 -1.79
CA ILE A 158 4.80 17.48 -2.89
C ILE A 158 3.58 18.30 -2.47
N LEU A 159 2.76 17.71 -1.60
CA LEU A 159 1.65 18.37 -0.92
C LEU A 159 1.89 18.24 0.57
N TYR A 160 1.41 19.18 1.35
CA TYR A 160 1.37 19.09 2.81
C TYR A 160 0.02 19.52 3.34
N ILE A 161 -0.28 19.07 4.56
CA ILE A 161 -1.51 19.44 5.26
C ILE A 161 -1.13 20.50 6.28
N HIS A 162 -1.74 21.68 6.17
CA HIS A 162 -1.62 22.78 7.11
C HIS A 162 -3.02 23.19 7.57
N GLU A 163 -3.26 23.19 8.88
CA GLU A 163 -4.57 23.55 9.46
C GLU A 163 -5.76 22.77 8.86
N GLY A 164 -5.53 21.52 8.47
CA GLY A 164 -6.56 20.66 7.85
C GLY A 164 -6.77 20.89 6.35
N LYS A 165 -6.11 21.89 5.76
CA LYS A 165 -6.14 22.21 4.33
C LYS A 165 -4.88 21.71 3.63
N ILE A 166 -5.00 21.37 2.36
CA ILE A 166 -3.90 20.91 1.51
C ILE A 166 -3.26 22.09 0.81
N GLN A 167 -1.94 22.18 0.89
CA GLN A 167 -1.12 23.19 0.24
C GLN A 167 0.02 22.54 -0.57
N VAL A 168 0.49 23.23 -1.60
CA VAL A 168 1.64 22.82 -2.40
C VAL A 168 2.92 23.36 -1.76
N THR A 169 3.95 22.51 -1.64
CA THR A 169 5.28 22.89 -1.15
C THR A 169 5.99 23.87 -2.07
#